data_AF-X1SXQ4-F1
#
_entry.id   AF-X1SXQ4-F1
#
_cell.length_a   1.000
_cell.length_b   1.000
_cell.length_c   1.000
_cell.angle_alpha   90.00
_cell.angle_beta   90.00
_cell.angle_gamma   90.00
#
_symmetry.space_group_name_H-M   'P 1'
#
loop_
_entity.id
_entity.type
_entity.pdbx_description
1 polymer ?
#
loop_
_entity_poly.entity_id
_entity_poly.type
_entity_poly.pdbx_seq_one_letter_code
_entity_poly.pdbx_strand_id
1 'polypeptide(L)'
;MDLERAKAIAAEVIERLAFSCLRIEVAGSVRRQKPFVRDIDIVLIPTDLWNVSYGIKGLGPAVVSGDKLKRVNYKGVQVDLYFATAETWATLLLIRTGSKENNIRLCTLA
;
A
#
# COMPACT_ATOMS: atom_id res chain seq x y z
N MET A 1 7.04 12.37 -7.77
CA MET A 1 7.87 11.55 -8.68
C MET A 1 7.03 11.15 -9.89
N ASP A 2 7.67 10.75 -10.99
CA ASP A 2 6.99 10.18 -12.16
C ASP A 2 6.43 8.78 -11.87
N LEU A 3 5.46 8.35 -12.68
CA LEU A 3 4.77 7.07 -12.50
C LEU A 3 5.69 5.86 -12.62
N GLU A 4 6.66 5.87 -13.54
CA GLU A 4 7.53 4.71 -13.79
C GLU A 4 8.48 4.47 -12.61
N ARG A 5 9.08 5.53 -12.07
CA ARG A 5 9.84 5.45 -10.82
C ARG A 5 8.99 4.92 -9.66
N ALA A 6 7.74 5.38 -9.53
CA ALA A 6 6.86 4.90 -8.48
C ALA A 6 6.51 3.41 -8.62
N LYS A 7 6.23 2.94 -9.85
CA LYS A 7 5.98 1.52 -10.14
C LYS A 7 7.19 0.65 -9.81
N ALA A 8 8.40 1.09 -10.17
CA ALA A 8 9.62 0.34 -9.86
C ALA A 8 9.81 0.17 -8.35
N ILE A 9 9.65 1.24 -7.58
CA ILE A 9 9.75 1.18 -6.11
C ILE A 9 8.65 0.29 -5.52
N ALA A 10 7.41 0.42 -6.01
CA ALA A 10 6.30 -0.42 -5.54
C ALA A 10 6.53 -1.91 -5.85
N ALA A 11 7.08 -2.24 -7.02
CA ALA A 11 7.41 -3.61 -7.39
C ALA A 11 8.45 -4.24 -6.46
N GLU A 12 9.51 -3.49 -6.11
CA GLU A 12 10.51 -3.97 -5.14
C GLU A 12 9.92 -4.23 -3.75
N VAL A 13 9.00 -3.37 -3.30
CA VAL A 13 8.30 -3.57 -2.02
C VAL A 13 7.40 -4.80 -2.08
N ILE A 14 6.69 -5.01 -3.20
CA ILE A 14 5.86 -6.20 -3.41
C ILE A 14 6.72 -7.46 -3.44
N GLU A 15 7.80 -7.49 -4.23
CA GLU A 15 8.70 -8.64 -4.34
C GLU A 15 9.22 -9.08 -2.97
N ARG A 16 9.60 -8.11 -2.12
CA ARG A 16 10.07 -8.37 -0.77
C ARG A 16 9.00 -8.98 0.15
N LEU A 17 7.74 -8.59 0.00
CA LEU A 17 6.67 -8.90 0.96
C LEU A 17 5.73 -10.01 0.47
N ALA A 18 5.67 -10.28 -0.84
CA ALA A 18 4.66 -11.14 -1.47
C ALA A 18 4.64 -12.56 -0.91
N PHE A 19 5.80 -13.15 -0.62
CA PHE A 19 5.88 -14.51 -0.06
C PHE A 19 5.16 -14.66 1.29
N SER A 20 5.04 -13.58 2.06
CA SER A 20 4.42 -13.56 3.40
C SER A 20 2.99 -13.00 3.40
N CYS A 21 2.40 -12.89 2.22
CA CYS A 21 1.07 -12.33 2.00
C CYS A 21 0.20 -13.30 1.21
N LEU A 22 -1.06 -13.47 1.62
CA LEU A 22 -2.08 -14.12 0.81
C LEU A 22 -2.40 -13.27 -0.44
N ARG A 23 -2.42 -11.95 -0.28
CA ARG A 23 -2.62 -10.96 -1.35
C ARG A 23 -1.83 -9.70 -1.05
N ILE A 24 -1.35 -9.05 -2.10
CA ILE A 24 -0.66 -7.76 -2.01
C ILE A 24 -0.85 -7.01 -3.32
N GLU A 25 -1.28 -5.75 -3.26
CA GLU A 25 -1.59 -4.95 -4.44
C GLU A 25 -1.23 -3.49 -4.25
N VAL A 26 -0.77 -2.85 -5.32
CA VAL A 26 -0.56 -1.40 -5.34
C VAL A 26 -1.91 -0.69 -5.46
N ALA A 27 -2.13 0.33 -4.64
CA ALA A 27 -3.31 1.17 -4.62
C ALA A 27 -2.96 2.63 -5.00
N GLY A 28 -3.77 3.57 -4.50
CA GLY A 28 -3.46 4.99 -4.57
C GLY A 28 -3.34 5.54 -5.99
N SER A 29 -2.51 6.57 -6.12
CA SER A 29 -2.31 7.28 -7.39
C SER A 29 -1.55 6.46 -8.43
N VAL A 30 -0.73 5.50 -8.00
CA VAL A 30 -0.02 4.56 -8.90
C VAL A 30 -1.03 3.66 -9.62
N ARG A 31 -1.99 3.05 -8.88
CA ARG A 31 -3.03 2.19 -9.49
C ARG A 31 -3.93 2.96 -10.46
N ARG A 32 -4.19 4.24 -10.19
CA ARG A 32 -4.94 5.14 -11.10
C ARG A 32 -4.08 5.72 -12.23
N GLN A 33 -2.82 5.32 -12.35
CA GLN A 33 -1.86 5.79 -13.37
C GLN A 33 -1.71 7.31 -13.46
N LYS A 34 -1.69 8.01 -12.32
CA LYS A 34 -1.40 9.45 -12.35
C LYS A 34 0.04 9.69 -12.81
N PRO A 35 0.29 10.66 -13.70
CA PRO A 35 1.64 10.96 -14.19
C PRO A 35 2.58 11.43 -13.06
N PHE A 36 2.01 12.11 -12.05
CA PHE A 36 2.74 12.56 -10.86
C PHE A 36 2.21 11.85 -9.62
N VAL A 37 3.11 11.11 -8.97
CA VAL A 37 2.86 10.31 -7.76
C VAL A 37 3.55 10.98 -6.57
N ARG A 38 2.83 11.11 -5.44
CA ARG A 38 3.34 11.72 -4.21
C ARG A 38 3.93 10.68 -3.27
N ASP A 39 3.19 9.59 -3.09
CA ASP A 39 3.43 8.48 -2.19
C ASP A 39 2.97 7.17 -2.85
N ILE A 40 3.40 6.05 -2.27
CA ILE A 40 3.04 4.71 -2.71
C ILE A 40 2.15 4.08 -1.64
N ASP A 41 0.94 3.69 -2.05
CA ASP A 41 0.00 2.96 -1.22
C ASP A 41 -0.01 1.48 -1.63
N ILE A 42 0.14 0.57 -0.68
CA ILE A 42 0.03 -0.88 -0.91
C ILE A 42 -0.95 -1.45 0.10
N VAL A 43 -1.85 -2.30 -0.37
CA VAL A 43 -2.79 -3.05 0.48
C VAL A 43 -2.36 -4.52 0.48
N LEU A 44 -2.30 -5.14 1.65
CA LEU A 44 -1.84 -6.52 1.81
C LEU A 44 -2.70 -7.30 2.81
N ILE A 45 -2.80 -8.61 2.61
CA ILE A 45 -3.34 -9.58 3.58
C ILE A 45 -2.16 -10.45 4.00
N PRO A 46 -1.63 -10.32 5.23
CA PRO A 46 -0.48 -11.09 5.67
C PRO A 46 -0.91 -12.55 5.95
N THR A 47 -0.07 -13.50 5.56
CA THR A 47 -0.14 -14.91 6.03
C THR A 47 0.83 -15.15 7.18
N ASP A 48 1.90 -14.36 7.23
CA ASP A 48 2.92 -14.39 8.29
C ASP A 48 3.28 -12.97 8.71
N LEU A 49 2.76 -12.55 9.87
CA LEU A 49 3.00 -11.22 10.43
C LEU A 49 4.46 -10.98 10.83
N TRP A 50 5.19 -12.04 11.20
CA TRP A 50 6.59 -11.94 11.60
C TRP A 50 7.44 -11.64 10.37
N ASN A 51 7.30 -12.43 9.31
CA ASN A 51 8.05 -12.23 8.06
C ASN A 51 7.68 -10.91 7.37
N VAL A 52 6.40 -10.52 7.35
CA VAL A 52 6.00 -9.19 6.86
C VAL A 52 6.68 -8.09 7.68
N SER A 53 6.67 -8.19 9.01
CA SER A 53 7.30 -7.17 9.86
C SER A 53 8.81 -7.11 9.69
N TYR A 54 9.47 -8.25 9.50
CA TYR A 54 10.90 -8.34 9.19
C TYR A 54 11.22 -7.72 7.82
N GLY A 55 10.44 -8.05 6.79
CA GLY A 55 10.55 -7.47 5.47
C GLY A 55 10.39 -5.95 5.48
N ILE A 56 9.42 -5.43 6.23
CA ILE A 56 9.20 -3.98 6.39
C ILE A 56 10.38 -3.29 7.06
N LYS A 57 10.99 -3.89 8.09
CA LYS A 57 12.22 -3.34 8.71
C LYS A 57 13.36 -3.20 7.69
N GLY A 58 13.43 -4.10 6.70
CA GLY A 58 14.40 -4.02 5.59
C GLY A 58 14.15 -2.86 4.61
N LEU A 59 12.99 -2.21 4.66
CA LEU A 59 12.67 -1.03 3.84
C LEU A 59 13.08 0.29 4.53
N GLY A 60 13.47 0.24 5.81
CA GLY A 60 13.84 1.40 6.61
C GLY A 60 13.07 1.47 7.93
N PRO A 61 13.42 2.44 8.79
CA PRO A 61 12.71 2.64 10.05
C PRO A 61 11.25 3.01 9.80
N ALA A 62 10.34 2.42 10.58
CA ALA A 62 8.93 2.76 10.53
C ALA A 62 8.71 4.16 11.12
N VAL A 63 8.08 5.03 10.34
CA VAL A 63 7.60 6.36 10.77
C VAL A 63 6.26 6.23 11.50
N VAL A 64 5.43 5.28 11.07
CA VAL A 64 4.18 4.87 11.72
C VAL A 64 4.17 3.36 11.83
N SER A 65 3.82 2.82 12.99
CA SER A 65 3.77 1.38 13.24
C SER A 65 2.52 0.99 14.03
N GLY A 66 1.35 1.11 13.40
CA GLY A 66 0.09 0.59 13.94
C GLY A 66 -0.29 -0.74 13.29
N ASP A 67 -1.24 -1.45 13.90
CA ASP A 67 -1.69 -2.77 13.42
C ASP A 67 -2.36 -2.71 12.04
N LYS A 68 -2.99 -1.59 11.70
CA LYS A 68 -3.69 -1.38 10.42
C LYS A 68 -2.84 -0.69 9.35
N LEU A 69 -1.81 0.05 9.77
CA LEU A 69 -0.98 0.87 8.89
C LEU A 69 0.46 0.88 9.40
N LYS A 70 1.37 0.50 8.50
CA LYS A 70 2.80 0.77 8.66
C LYS A 70 3.25 1.75 7.58
N ARG A 71 4.02 2.77 7.97
CA ARG A 71 4.59 3.76 7.06
C ARG A 71 6.10 3.73 7.18
N VAL A 72 6.78 3.64 6.04
CA VAL A 72 8.24 3.72 5.94
C VAL A 72 8.65 4.77 4.92
N ASN A 73 9.88 5.25 5.02
CA ASN A 73 10.53 5.98 3.94
C ASN A 73 11.50 5.02 3.24
N TYR A 74 11.20 4.68 1.98
CA TYR A 74 12.03 3.78 1.17
C TYR A 74 12.49 4.52 -0.08
N LYS A 75 13.81 4.58 -0.31
CA LYS A 75 14.45 5.30 -1.44
C LYS A 75 14.00 6.78 -1.56
N GLY A 76 13.80 7.44 -0.43
CA GLY A 76 13.36 8.85 -0.35
C GLY A 76 11.86 9.06 -0.61
N VAL A 77 11.08 7.98 -0.64
CA VAL A 77 9.64 7.99 -0.95
C VAL A 77 8.86 7.43 0.24
N GLN A 78 7.75 8.07 0.58
CA GLN A 78 6.81 7.53 1.55
C GLN A 78 6.08 6.31 0.96
N VAL A 79 6.15 5.19 1.68
CA VAL A 79 5.40 3.96 1.37
C VAL A 79 4.48 3.65 2.54
N ASP A 80 3.18 3.57 2.25
CA ASP A 80 2.15 3.21 3.19
C ASP A 80 1.66 1.78 2.92
N LEU A 81 1.71 0.94 3.96
CA LEU A 81 1.33 -0.47 3.93
C LEU A 81 0.06 -0.66 4.77
N TYR A 82 -1.05 -0.94 4.10
CA TYR A 82 -2.37 -1.13 4.69
C TYR A 82 -2.67 -2.62 4.88
N PHE A 83 -2.91 -3.01 6.12
CA PHE A 83 -3.18 -4.39 6.49
C PHE A 83 -4.69 -4.67 6.39
N ALA A 84 -5.05 -5.63 5.55
CA ALA A 84 -6.41 -6.09 5.30
C ALA A 84 -6.61 -7.53 5.82
N THR A 85 -7.87 -7.88 6.04
CA THR A 85 -8.37 -9.25 6.17
C THR A 85 -9.07 -9.67 4.87
N ALA A 86 -9.50 -10.93 4.77
CA ALA A 86 -10.29 -11.40 3.64
C ALA A 86 -11.59 -10.59 3.45
N GLU A 87 -12.25 -10.24 4.56
CA GLU A 87 -13.52 -9.51 4.61
C GLU A 87 -13.33 -8.04 4.22
N THR A 88 -12.20 -7.43 4.60
CA THR A 88 -11.95 -6.00 4.40
C THR A 88 -11.17 -5.69 3.12
N TRP A 89 -10.59 -6.70 2.46
CA TRP A 89 -9.75 -6.55 1.27
C TRP A 89 -10.36 -5.68 0.19
N ALA A 90 -11.57 -6.01 -0.26
CA ALA A 90 -12.20 -5.34 -1.38
C ALA A 90 -12.47 -3.85 -1.07
N THR A 91 -13.03 -3.58 0.11
CA THR A 91 -13.31 -2.22 0.58
C THR A 91 -12.03 -1.42 0.79
N LEU A 92 -11.00 -2.02 1.41
CA LEU A 92 -9.75 -1.32 1.69
C LEU A 92 -9.01 -0.99 0.38
N LEU A 93 -8.94 -1.94 -0.56
CA LEU A 93 -8.38 -1.71 -1.88
C LEU A 93 -9.14 -0.61 -2.63
N LEU A 94 -10.48 -0.60 -2.58
CA LEU A 94 -11.31 0.43 -3.19
C LEU A 94 -11.00 1.82 -2.60
N ILE A 95 -11.09 1.98 -1.28
CA ILE A 95 -10.92 3.30 -0.65
C ILE A 95 -9.48 3.80 -0.75
N ARG A 96 -8.47 2.92 -0.64
CA ARG A 96 -7.07 3.29 -0.84
C ARG A 96 -6.75 3.54 -2.32
N THR A 97 -7.48 2.92 -3.25
CA THR A 97 -7.41 3.29 -4.68
C THR A 97 -7.98 4.67 -4.90
N GLY A 98 -9.05 5.09 -4.22
CA GLY A 98 -9.63 6.43 -4.39
C GLY A 98 -10.14 6.71 -5.81
N SER A 99 -10.15 7.97 -6.29
CA SER A 99 -9.70 9.19 -5.59
C SER A 99 -10.60 9.56 -4.40
N LYS A 100 -10.19 10.58 -3.63
CA LYS A 100 -10.99 11.11 -2.52
C LYS A 100 -12.42 11.46 -2.96
N GLU A 101 -12.55 12.11 -4.11
CA GLU A 101 -13.83 12.53 -4.69
C GLU A 101 -14.70 11.33 -5.07
N ASN A 102 -14.10 10.28 -5.65
CA ASN A 102 -14.80 9.04 -5.95
C ASN A 102 -15.30 8.35 -4.68
N ASN A 103 -14.47 8.27 -3.64
CA ASN A 103 -14.87 7.68 -2.37
C ASN A 103 -16.03 8.47 -1.73
N ILE A 104 -15.97 9.80 -1.73
CA ILE A 104 -17.06 10.65 -1.24
C ILE A 104 -18.35 10.33 -1.99
N ARG A 105 -18.31 10.29 -3.32
CA ARG A 105 -19.48 9.95 -4.15
C ARG A 105 -20.04 8.57 -3.82
N LEU A 106 -19.20 7.56 -3.65
CA LEU A 106 -19.66 6.21 -3.29
C LEU A 106 -20.35 6.19 -1.93
N CYS A 107 -19.79 6.89 -0.93
CA CYS A 107 -20.40 6.99 0.39
C CYS A 107 -21.74 7.73 0.39
N THR A 108 -21.99 8.63 -0.58
CA THR A 108 -23.30 9.30 -0.70
C THR A 108 -24.37 8.45 -1.38
N LEU A 109 -24.00 7.28 -1.95
CA LEU A 109 -24.91 6.41 -2.70
C LEU A 109 -25.26 5.11 -1.97
N ALA A 110 -24.54 4.77 -0.89
CA ALA A 110 -24.76 3.59 -0.06
C ALA A 110 -25.76 3.88 1.06
#